data_AF-A0AAW7QYL6-F1
#
_entry.id   AF-A0AAW7QYL6-F1
#
_cell.length_a   1.000
_cell.length_b   1.000
_cell.length_c   1.000
_cell.angle_alpha   90.00
_cell.angle_beta   90.00
_cell.angle_gamma   90.00
#
_symmetry.space_group_name_H-M   'P 1'
#
loop_
_entity.id
_entity.type
_entity.pdbx_description
1 polymer ?
#
loop_
_entity_poly.entity_id
_entity_poly.type
_entity_poly.pdbx_seq_one_letter_code
_entity_poly.pdbx_strand_id
1 'polypeptide(L)'
;MSIGKVFIHNDVLPLFERLTARLDGFAPIMNVYSEQKPKGPAAIHTPTLYPELNLPEGADGDWGEVARGIAHLLSSLDGVPELRSTSSGGSMTEIAQALNAELQIISAVQNKVKPKPNWTSGTPKKLFEIIQALDTETEKPQQIFCLTQLSRLVLDGHPEAEDFLKRARDELPSETDIAESTLELILQSDLQTAEGKALAASVLIKTLGFQAEQFYFQQSQFIPGNFEDRSFNYFPSMHKVREEFQTFRSWPAVWLKVQLPFALPVLEGIYKMDAFSVLVQHVRVINPRAGWRALHGMRIETMMNPSGLYSQSVVELFLPGEFGVDCKHPPGDVPYKNIFSYPDVIREAVLQLNNFIASLRVKTGRSDIPEVLPSDFNQFACKQFNAGGKCIRDLPSTTLEYLRLSNGPLSLRDELNLKPTHIESVNFGQELLESAKFHVASYNARRAVLDIAGAFDDFVARYLTPKLGNVKENTKDQFIQRYGDRLSADCTQEIEALETEESNDLARWPSVYKQLKLYRQRALDPQLDEEKVKSVKKTLSKRNDAAHGRIVSPSILDDLIKAIDALEQLIQTQKSFEEARDASS
;
A
#
# COMPACT_ATOMS: atom_id res chain seq x y z
N MET A 1 12.56 -37.40 -31.07
CA MET A 1 13.07 -36.06 -31.45
C MET A 1 14.19 -35.72 -30.50
N SER A 2 15.38 -35.38 -31.00
CA SER A 2 16.47 -34.87 -30.19
C SER A 2 16.17 -33.42 -29.82
N ILE A 3 16.15 -33.08 -28.53
CA ILE A 3 16.13 -31.68 -28.09
C ILE A 3 17.48 -31.08 -28.50
N GLY A 4 17.47 -30.16 -29.45
CA GLY A 4 18.66 -29.43 -29.86
C GLY A 4 19.21 -28.63 -28.69
N LYS A 5 20.52 -28.69 -28.45
CA LYS A 5 21.17 -27.78 -27.51
C LYS A 5 21.23 -26.40 -28.15
N VAL A 6 20.33 -25.51 -27.75
CA VAL A 6 20.42 -24.08 -28.09
C VAL A 6 21.75 -23.56 -27.54
N PHE A 7 22.55 -22.93 -28.40
CA PHE A 7 23.77 -22.26 -27.98
C PHE A 7 23.41 -20.98 -27.22
N ILE A 8 24.11 -20.67 -26.13
CA ILE A 8 24.05 -19.38 -25.43
C ILE A 8 25.48 -18.90 -25.30
N HIS A 9 25.75 -17.66 -25.72
CA HIS A 9 27.09 -17.09 -25.65
C HIS A 9 27.52 -16.87 -24.19
N ASN A 10 28.76 -17.23 -23.84
CA ASN A 10 29.26 -17.23 -22.45
C ASN A 10 29.07 -15.88 -21.74
N ASP A 11 29.32 -14.76 -22.43
CA ASP A 11 29.14 -13.41 -21.85
C ASP A 11 27.68 -13.05 -21.53
N VAL A 12 26.71 -13.73 -22.16
CA VAL A 12 25.26 -13.54 -21.97
C VAL A 12 24.73 -14.45 -20.85
N LEU A 13 25.41 -15.56 -20.57
CA LEU A 13 24.97 -16.56 -19.60
C LEU A 13 24.62 -15.96 -18.21
N PRO A 14 25.39 -15.03 -17.60
CA PRO A 14 25.04 -14.45 -16.31
C PRO A 14 23.76 -13.61 -16.32
N LEU A 15 23.44 -12.97 -17.45
CA LEU A 15 22.18 -12.23 -17.62
C LEU A 15 21.01 -13.21 -17.78
N PHE A 16 21.20 -14.30 -18.54
CA PHE A 16 20.20 -15.35 -18.74
C PHE A 16 19.92 -16.12 -17.43
N GLU A 17 20.95 -16.39 -16.62
CA GLU A 17 20.83 -16.97 -15.28
C GLU A 17 20.08 -16.03 -14.32
N ARG A 18 20.39 -14.73 -14.32
CA ARG A 18 19.62 -13.73 -13.53
C ARG A 18 18.15 -13.67 -13.97
N LEU A 19 17.86 -13.72 -15.27
CA LEU A 19 16.48 -13.74 -15.78
C LEU A 19 15.75 -15.02 -15.35
N THR A 20 16.37 -16.18 -15.50
CA THR A 20 15.81 -17.48 -15.06
C THR A 20 15.57 -17.50 -13.55
N ALA A 21 16.48 -16.94 -12.74
CA ALA A 21 16.29 -16.79 -11.30
C ALA A 21 15.16 -15.79 -10.94
N ARG A 22 14.97 -14.73 -11.73
CA ARG A 22 13.88 -13.76 -11.56
C ARG A 22 12.51 -14.32 -11.94
N LEU A 23 12.49 -15.36 -12.78
CA LEU A 23 11.34 -16.16 -13.22
C LEU A 23 11.18 -17.47 -12.42
N ASP A 24 11.59 -17.50 -11.13
CA ASP A 24 11.46 -18.66 -10.23
C ASP A 24 12.06 -20.00 -10.76
N GLY A 25 13.06 -19.91 -11.64
CA GLY A 25 13.72 -21.06 -12.29
C GLY A 25 13.12 -21.45 -13.65
N PHE A 26 12.07 -20.77 -14.13
CA PHE A 26 11.55 -20.98 -15.48
C PHE A 26 12.46 -20.31 -16.53
N ALA A 27 12.75 -21.04 -17.61
CA ALA A 27 13.43 -20.48 -18.77
C ALA A 27 12.47 -19.61 -19.60
N PRO A 28 12.94 -18.49 -20.20
CA PRO A 28 12.19 -17.74 -21.19
C PRO A 28 11.86 -18.61 -22.42
N ILE A 29 10.82 -18.24 -23.17
CA ILE A 29 10.51 -18.88 -24.46
C ILE A 29 11.58 -18.46 -25.46
N MET A 30 12.29 -19.41 -26.06
CA MET A 30 13.42 -19.14 -26.96
C MET A 30 13.02 -19.34 -28.42
N ASN A 31 12.81 -18.23 -29.13
CA ASN A 31 12.54 -18.19 -30.56
C ASN A 31 13.88 -18.15 -31.31
N VAL A 32 14.35 -19.29 -31.81
CA VAL A 32 15.63 -19.39 -32.53
C VAL A 32 15.45 -19.00 -34.00
N TYR A 33 16.23 -18.03 -34.50
CA TYR A 33 16.20 -17.57 -35.88
C TYR A 33 17.53 -17.76 -36.62
N SER A 34 17.44 -18.13 -37.91
CA SER A 34 18.58 -18.34 -38.80
C SER A 34 18.91 -17.08 -39.62
N GLU A 35 17.96 -16.63 -40.45
CA GLU A 35 18.17 -15.55 -41.44
C GLU A 35 17.22 -14.35 -41.27
N GLN A 36 15.98 -14.56 -40.82
CA GLN A 36 15.01 -13.48 -40.64
C GLN A 36 15.15 -12.82 -39.27
N LYS A 37 15.79 -11.64 -39.21
CA LYS A 37 15.79 -10.81 -37.99
C LYS A 37 14.35 -10.33 -37.69
N PRO A 38 13.88 -10.40 -36.43
CA PRO A 38 12.67 -9.68 -36.01
C PRO A 38 12.85 -8.15 -36.18
N LYS A 39 11.75 -7.41 -36.28
CA LYS A 39 11.79 -5.94 -36.32
C LYS A 39 11.90 -5.37 -34.90
N GLY A 40 12.88 -4.48 -34.69
CA GLY A 40 13.21 -3.88 -33.39
C GLY A 40 14.15 -4.75 -32.56
N PRO A 41 14.64 -4.25 -31.40
CA PRO A 41 15.56 -4.96 -30.52
C PRO A 41 14.89 -6.24 -30.00
N ALA A 42 15.32 -7.40 -30.51
CA ALA A 42 14.89 -8.75 -30.15
C ALA A 42 13.36 -8.97 -29.95
N ALA A 43 12.52 -8.22 -30.66
CA ALA A 43 11.04 -8.18 -30.60
C ALA A 43 10.41 -8.35 -29.20
N ILE A 44 10.05 -7.21 -28.59
CA ILE A 44 9.31 -7.14 -27.33
C ILE A 44 7.90 -7.75 -27.49
N HIS A 45 7.74 -9.01 -27.10
CA HIS A 45 6.44 -9.66 -26.92
C HIS A 45 6.12 -9.82 -25.43
N THR A 46 5.69 -8.70 -24.82
CA THR A 46 4.94 -8.59 -23.55
C THR A 46 5.60 -9.22 -22.30
N PRO A 47 5.88 -8.45 -21.23
CA PRO A 47 6.26 -9.04 -19.95
C PRO A 47 5.14 -9.96 -19.42
N THR A 48 5.41 -11.26 -19.38
CA THR A 48 4.55 -12.33 -18.85
C THR A 48 5.39 -13.31 -18.04
N LEU A 49 4.77 -14.38 -17.52
CA LEU A 49 5.49 -15.50 -16.88
C LEU A 49 6.45 -16.22 -17.83
N TYR A 50 6.27 -16.06 -19.15
CA TYR A 50 7.03 -16.73 -20.19
C TYR A 50 7.51 -15.68 -21.20
N PRO A 51 8.44 -14.77 -20.81
CA PRO A 51 8.91 -13.74 -21.71
C PRO A 51 9.63 -14.37 -22.90
N GLU A 52 9.37 -13.87 -24.10
CA GLU A 52 9.97 -14.37 -25.33
C GLU A 52 11.35 -13.72 -25.57
N LEU A 53 12.34 -14.54 -25.88
CA LEU A 53 13.67 -14.14 -26.32
C LEU A 53 13.91 -14.64 -27.74
N ASN A 54 14.23 -13.71 -28.64
CA ASN A 54 14.67 -14.04 -29.99
C ASN A 54 16.19 -14.28 -29.96
N LEU A 55 16.62 -15.51 -30.25
CA LEU A 55 18.02 -15.94 -30.20
C LEU A 55 18.54 -16.30 -31.60
N PRO A 56 19.78 -15.96 -31.97
CA PRO A 56 20.38 -16.44 -33.20
C PRO A 56 20.71 -17.94 -33.12
N GLU A 57 20.66 -18.63 -34.24
CA GLU A 57 20.96 -20.08 -34.34
C GLU A 57 22.42 -20.45 -33.98
N GLY A 58 23.37 -19.52 -34.16
CA GLY A 58 24.81 -19.78 -34.04
C GLY A 58 25.60 -18.78 -33.20
N ALA A 59 26.88 -19.09 -32.99
CA ALA A 59 27.81 -18.27 -32.21
C ALA A 59 28.09 -16.90 -32.85
N ASP A 60 28.11 -16.82 -34.18
CA ASP A 60 28.33 -15.58 -34.96
C ASP A 60 27.13 -14.63 -34.98
N GLY A 61 26.06 -14.97 -34.24
CA GLY A 61 24.85 -14.18 -34.11
C GLY A 61 25.01 -12.90 -33.28
N ASP A 62 23.95 -12.08 -33.27
CA ASP A 62 23.93 -10.78 -32.60
C ASP A 62 23.66 -10.90 -31.09
N TRP A 63 24.59 -11.51 -30.38
CA TRP A 63 24.47 -11.80 -28.95
C TRP A 63 24.43 -10.54 -28.06
N GLY A 64 24.79 -9.37 -28.59
CA GLY A 64 24.65 -8.10 -27.87
C GLY A 64 23.23 -7.55 -27.87
N GLU A 65 22.48 -7.69 -28.96
CA GLU A 65 21.05 -7.39 -28.96
C GLU A 65 20.26 -8.39 -28.07
N VAL A 66 20.69 -9.66 -28.00
CA VAL A 66 20.15 -10.61 -27.01
C VAL A 66 20.40 -10.14 -25.58
N ALA A 67 21.63 -9.72 -25.24
CA ALA A 67 21.97 -9.22 -23.91
C ALA A 67 21.15 -7.97 -23.52
N ARG A 68 20.90 -7.07 -24.49
CA ARG A 68 20.03 -5.90 -24.32
C ARG A 68 18.57 -6.27 -24.09
N GLY A 69 18.05 -7.25 -24.84
CA GLY A 69 16.71 -7.81 -24.63
C GLY A 69 16.54 -8.39 -23.22
N ILE A 70 17.52 -9.17 -22.75
CA ILE A 70 17.50 -9.72 -21.38
C ILE A 70 17.60 -8.62 -20.32
N ALA A 71 18.45 -7.60 -20.52
CA ALA A 71 18.55 -6.46 -19.61
C ALA A 71 17.24 -5.65 -19.53
N HIS A 72 16.54 -5.43 -20.66
CA HIS A 72 15.21 -4.83 -20.67
C HIS A 72 14.19 -5.71 -19.93
N LEU A 73 14.15 -7.03 -20.17
CA LEU A 73 13.21 -7.93 -19.49
C LEU A 73 13.43 -7.92 -17.97
N LEU A 74 14.68 -7.95 -17.52
CA LEU A 74 15.02 -7.79 -16.11
C LEU A 74 14.52 -6.47 -15.54
N SER A 75 14.75 -5.35 -16.24
CA SER A 75 14.25 -4.03 -15.85
C SER A 75 12.72 -3.99 -15.74
N SER A 76 12.00 -4.60 -16.70
CA SER A 76 10.53 -4.71 -16.66
C SER A 76 10.03 -5.61 -15.52
N LEU A 77 10.72 -6.72 -15.21
CA LEU A 77 10.40 -7.61 -14.08
C LEU A 77 10.74 -6.98 -12.73
N ASP A 78 11.74 -6.10 -12.69
CA ASP A 78 12.09 -5.28 -11.53
C ASP A 78 11.23 -3.99 -11.43
N GLY A 79 10.16 -3.91 -12.25
CA GLY A 79 9.06 -2.95 -12.11
C GLY A 79 9.21 -1.65 -12.90
N VAL A 80 10.20 -1.53 -13.80
CA VAL A 80 10.39 -0.32 -14.61
C VAL A 80 9.34 -0.25 -15.73
N PRO A 81 8.59 0.87 -15.86
CA PRO A 81 7.46 0.95 -16.79
C PRO A 81 7.88 1.16 -18.24
N GLU A 82 6.98 0.82 -19.16
CA GLU A 82 7.06 1.14 -20.59
C GLU A 82 6.33 2.46 -20.89
N LEU A 83 6.89 3.28 -21.77
CA LEU A 83 6.24 4.49 -22.28
C LEU A 83 5.18 4.13 -23.34
N ARG A 84 4.01 4.75 -23.26
CA ARG A 84 2.83 4.55 -24.12
C ARG A 84 2.21 5.88 -24.54
N SER A 85 1.40 5.90 -25.60
CA SER A 85 0.60 7.05 -26.04
C SER A 85 -0.86 6.95 -25.60
N THR A 86 -1.47 8.06 -25.16
CA THR A 86 -2.92 8.13 -24.86
C THR A 86 -3.79 8.14 -26.13
N SER A 87 -3.19 8.48 -27.28
CA SER A 87 -3.82 8.42 -28.60
C SER A 87 -3.83 7.00 -29.17
N SER A 88 -4.95 6.63 -29.81
CA SER A 88 -5.13 5.39 -30.59
C SER A 88 -4.64 5.50 -32.05
N GLY A 89 -4.07 6.65 -32.44
CA GLY A 89 -3.45 6.83 -33.76
C GLY A 89 -2.05 6.22 -33.84
N GLY A 90 -1.71 5.63 -35.00
CA GLY A 90 -0.43 4.94 -35.23
C GLY A 90 0.80 5.79 -34.91
N SER A 91 0.91 6.99 -35.50
CA SER A 91 2.07 7.89 -35.34
C SER A 91 2.46 8.17 -33.87
N MET A 92 1.50 8.45 -32.98
CA MET A 92 1.84 8.68 -31.56
C MET A 92 2.24 7.40 -30.83
N THR A 93 1.72 6.25 -31.26
CA THR A 93 2.13 4.93 -30.75
C THR A 93 3.56 4.60 -31.20
N GLU A 94 3.88 4.88 -32.47
CA GLU A 94 5.21 4.72 -33.06
C GLU A 94 6.25 5.64 -32.39
N ILE A 95 5.89 6.91 -32.12
CA ILE A 95 6.72 7.83 -31.33
C ILE A 95 6.95 7.28 -29.91
N ALA A 96 5.90 6.86 -29.19
CA ALA A 96 6.05 6.30 -27.85
C ALA A 96 6.97 5.06 -27.84
N GLN A 97 6.87 4.20 -28.84
CA GLN A 97 7.74 3.03 -29.03
C GLN A 97 9.19 3.43 -29.32
N ALA A 98 9.43 4.40 -30.22
CA ALA A 98 10.77 4.88 -30.56
C ALA A 98 11.47 5.52 -29.35
N LEU A 99 10.76 6.37 -28.60
CA LEU A 99 11.27 6.99 -27.37
C LEU A 99 11.55 5.94 -26.28
N ASN A 100 10.66 4.94 -26.10
CA ASN A 100 10.89 3.85 -25.15
C ASN A 100 12.11 3.01 -25.54
N ALA A 101 12.27 2.69 -26.83
CA ALA A 101 13.39 1.89 -27.33
C ALA A 101 14.73 2.62 -27.15
N GLU A 102 14.80 3.91 -27.48
CA GLU A 102 16.02 4.70 -27.29
C GLU A 102 16.44 4.77 -25.82
N LEU A 103 15.48 5.00 -24.91
CA LEU A 103 15.74 4.98 -23.46
C LEU A 103 16.25 3.62 -22.97
N GLN A 104 15.74 2.50 -23.50
CA GLN A 104 16.26 1.17 -23.15
C GLN A 104 17.69 0.94 -23.69
N ILE A 105 18.01 1.45 -24.88
CA ILE A 105 19.39 1.40 -25.40
C ILE A 105 20.32 2.25 -24.52
N ILE A 106 19.94 3.48 -24.18
CA ILE A 106 20.72 4.35 -23.28
C ILE A 106 20.93 3.66 -21.92
N SER A 107 19.90 3.04 -21.35
CA SER A 107 19.97 2.27 -20.10
C SER A 107 20.99 1.12 -20.21
N ALA A 108 20.99 0.37 -21.31
CA ALA A 108 21.95 -0.72 -21.54
C ALA A 108 23.40 -0.21 -21.75
N VAL A 109 23.59 0.96 -22.36
CA VAL A 109 24.90 1.61 -22.53
C VAL A 109 25.43 2.14 -21.19
N GLN A 110 24.59 2.80 -20.40
CA GLN A 110 24.90 3.28 -19.05
C GLN A 110 25.34 2.11 -18.13
N ASN A 111 24.64 0.97 -18.21
CA ASN A 111 24.96 -0.27 -17.50
C ASN A 111 26.10 -1.09 -18.13
N LYS A 112 26.67 -0.65 -19.27
CA LYS A 112 27.80 -1.28 -19.97
C LYS A 112 27.55 -2.77 -20.28
N VAL A 113 26.33 -3.09 -20.70
CA VAL A 113 25.87 -4.46 -21.04
C VAL A 113 26.81 -5.12 -22.06
N LYS A 114 27.04 -6.43 -21.89
CA LYS A 114 27.92 -7.23 -22.73
C LYS A 114 27.24 -8.51 -23.25
N PRO A 115 27.64 -9.03 -24.43
CA PRO A 115 28.57 -8.39 -25.37
C PRO A 115 27.93 -7.15 -26.03
N LYS A 116 28.71 -6.37 -26.78
CA LYS A 116 28.15 -5.29 -27.61
C LYS A 116 27.47 -5.89 -28.85
N PRO A 117 26.47 -5.22 -29.44
CA PRO A 117 25.77 -5.73 -30.63
C PRO A 117 26.67 -5.74 -31.86
N ASN A 118 26.28 -6.49 -32.88
CA ASN A 118 27.00 -6.55 -34.16
C ASN A 118 26.73 -5.26 -34.97
N TRP A 119 27.66 -4.30 -34.87
CA TRP A 119 27.61 -3.00 -35.55
C TRP A 119 27.28 -3.14 -37.05
N THR A 120 26.16 -2.56 -37.48
CA THR A 120 25.82 -2.53 -38.89
C THR A 120 26.63 -1.43 -39.58
N SER A 121 27.45 -1.80 -40.56
CA SER A 121 28.38 -0.89 -41.26
C SER A 121 27.67 0.33 -41.84
N GLY A 122 28.21 1.52 -41.59
CA GLY A 122 27.64 2.79 -42.04
C GLY A 122 26.35 3.22 -41.31
N THR A 123 26.07 2.69 -40.11
CA THR A 123 24.91 3.16 -39.31
C THR A 123 25.00 4.66 -38.93
N PRO A 124 26.14 5.18 -38.42
CA PRO A 124 26.27 6.62 -38.14
C PRO A 124 26.14 7.45 -39.41
N LYS A 125 26.72 6.98 -40.53
CA LYS A 125 26.58 7.62 -41.83
C LYS A 125 25.11 7.74 -42.26
N LYS A 126 24.34 6.65 -42.24
CA LYS A 126 22.92 6.66 -42.64
C LYS A 126 22.07 7.54 -41.74
N LEU A 127 22.34 7.51 -40.43
CA LEU A 127 21.68 8.39 -39.46
C LEU A 127 21.99 9.86 -39.75
N PHE A 128 23.23 10.18 -40.11
CA PHE A 128 23.64 11.51 -40.52
C PHE A 128 23.03 11.95 -41.87
N GLU A 129 22.96 11.04 -42.86
CA GLU A 129 22.26 11.27 -44.13
C GLU A 129 20.75 11.53 -43.92
N ILE A 130 20.12 10.93 -42.91
CA ILE A 130 18.75 11.26 -42.48
C ILE A 130 18.71 12.64 -41.82
N ILE A 131 19.60 12.94 -40.87
CA ILE A 131 19.70 14.25 -40.18
C ILE A 131 19.84 15.42 -41.17
N GLN A 132 20.61 15.23 -42.26
CA GLN A 132 20.78 16.21 -43.34
C GLN A 132 19.57 16.32 -44.29
N ALA A 133 18.67 15.34 -44.32
CA ALA A 133 17.52 15.29 -45.23
C ALA A 133 16.21 15.81 -44.61
N LEU A 134 16.17 15.98 -43.28
CA LEU A 134 15.02 16.51 -42.55
C LEU A 134 14.90 18.03 -42.69
N ASP A 135 13.68 18.56 -42.73
CA ASP A 135 13.43 20.00 -42.73
C ASP A 135 13.70 20.62 -41.34
N THR A 136 14.64 21.56 -41.28
CA THR A 136 15.03 22.30 -40.07
C THR A 136 13.92 23.17 -39.47
N GLU A 137 12.89 23.55 -40.23
CA GLU A 137 11.75 24.31 -39.71
C GLU A 137 10.62 23.41 -39.20
N THR A 138 10.25 22.34 -39.92
CA THR A 138 9.09 21.50 -39.57
C THR A 138 9.41 20.16 -38.89
N GLU A 139 10.60 19.59 -39.12
CA GLU A 139 11.01 18.27 -38.60
C GLU A 139 12.10 18.34 -37.52
N LYS A 140 12.38 19.54 -36.99
CA LYS A 140 13.39 19.79 -35.95
C LYS A 140 13.35 18.82 -34.74
N PRO A 141 12.20 18.37 -34.20
CA PRO A 141 12.18 17.33 -33.18
C PRO A 141 12.80 16.01 -33.67
N GLN A 142 12.46 15.55 -34.88
CA GLN A 142 13.03 14.34 -35.46
C GLN A 142 14.54 14.48 -35.65
N GLN A 143 15.02 15.67 -36.05
CA GLN A 143 16.44 15.97 -36.20
C GLN A 143 17.19 15.91 -34.85
N ILE A 144 16.67 16.55 -33.80
CA ILE A 144 17.22 16.49 -32.43
C ILE A 144 17.19 15.07 -31.87
N PHE A 145 16.12 14.30 -32.13
CA PHE A 145 16.06 12.89 -31.73
C PHE A 145 17.16 12.08 -32.41
N CYS A 146 17.30 12.15 -33.74
CA CYS A 146 18.36 11.44 -34.47
C CYS A 146 19.78 11.89 -34.07
N LEU A 147 19.99 13.17 -33.75
CA LEU A 147 21.24 13.66 -33.17
C LEU A 147 21.50 13.06 -31.79
N THR A 148 20.47 12.91 -30.95
CA THR A 148 20.58 12.22 -29.65
C THR A 148 20.99 10.75 -29.83
N GLN A 149 20.45 10.07 -30.85
CA GLN A 149 20.85 8.70 -31.21
C GLN A 149 22.32 8.63 -31.68
N LEU A 150 22.79 9.65 -32.42
CA LEU A 150 24.18 9.73 -32.91
C LEU A 150 25.15 9.98 -31.74
N SER A 151 24.82 10.88 -30.81
CA SER A 151 25.58 11.10 -29.58
C SER A 151 25.62 9.85 -28.70
N ARG A 152 24.52 9.10 -28.62
CA ARG A 152 24.48 7.81 -27.95
C ARG A 152 25.34 6.75 -28.66
N LEU A 153 25.43 6.73 -29.99
CA LEU A 153 26.32 5.82 -30.73
C LEU A 153 27.80 6.04 -30.42
N VAL A 154 28.21 7.29 -30.14
CA VAL A 154 29.56 7.61 -29.64
C VAL A 154 29.80 7.03 -28.24
N LEU A 155 28.86 7.23 -27.31
CA LEU A 155 28.94 6.66 -25.95
C LEU A 155 28.93 5.12 -25.96
N ASP A 156 28.15 4.52 -26.86
CA ASP A 156 28.10 3.09 -27.14
C ASP A 156 29.36 2.58 -27.88
N GLY A 157 30.26 3.47 -28.30
CA GLY A 157 31.54 3.14 -28.92
C GLY A 157 31.41 2.49 -30.30
N HIS A 158 30.42 2.91 -31.09
CA HIS A 158 30.25 2.48 -32.48
C HIS A 158 31.37 3.08 -33.35
N PRO A 159 32.03 2.31 -34.25
CA PRO A 159 33.00 2.85 -35.22
C PRO A 159 32.42 4.00 -36.05
N GLU A 160 33.26 4.95 -36.48
CA GLU A 160 32.88 6.14 -37.29
C GLU A 160 31.96 7.16 -36.57
N ALA A 161 31.35 6.84 -35.43
CA ALA A 161 30.31 7.69 -34.83
C ALA A 161 30.82 9.06 -34.39
N GLU A 162 32.04 9.17 -33.86
CA GLU A 162 32.64 10.46 -33.47
C GLU A 162 32.92 11.36 -34.68
N ASP A 163 33.33 10.79 -35.82
CA ASP A 163 33.58 11.55 -37.04
C ASP A 163 32.28 12.18 -37.58
N PHE A 164 31.17 11.43 -37.54
CA PHE A 164 29.85 11.94 -37.92
C PHE A 164 29.24 12.88 -36.86
N LEU A 165 29.44 12.64 -35.57
CA LEU A 165 29.00 13.56 -34.52
C LEU A 165 29.76 14.88 -34.56
N LYS A 166 31.08 14.86 -34.82
CA LYS A 166 31.86 16.07 -35.04
C LYS A 166 31.34 16.86 -36.23
N ARG A 167 31.03 16.20 -37.35
CA ARG A 167 30.36 16.86 -38.48
C ARG A 167 28.99 17.42 -38.13
N ALA A 168 28.23 16.80 -37.24
CA ALA A 168 26.98 17.37 -36.73
C ALA A 168 27.21 18.65 -35.93
N ARG A 169 28.24 18.70 -35.07
CA ARG A 169 28.65 19.93 -34.36
C ARG A 169 29.09 21.05 -35.33
N ASP A 170 29.76 20.69 -36.43
CA ASP A 170 30.22 21.64 -37.46
C ASP A 170 29.06 22.14 -38.37
N GLU A 171 28.10 21.28 -38.73
CA GLU A 171 27.03 21.56 -39.70
C GLU A 171 25.68 21.99 -39.07
N LEU A 172 25.37 21.53 -37.85
CA LEU A 172 24.13 21.75 -37.09
C LEU A 172 24.44 21.99 -35.59
N PRO A 173 25.20 23.03 -35.23
CA PRO A 173 25.70 23.23 -33.86
C PRO A 173 24.57 23.33 -32.82
N SER A 174 23.56 24.17 -33.05
CA SER A 174 22.47 24.42 -32.10
C SER A 174 21.65 23.17 -31.76
N GLU A 175 21.35 22.35 -32.75
CA GLU A 175 20.57 21.13 -32.63
C GLU A 175 21.40 20.01 -31.98
N THR A 176 22.71 19.99 -32.25
CA THR A 176 23.66 19.05 -31.65
C THR A 176 23.92 19.40 -30.17
N ASP A 177 24.12 20.68 -29.83
CA ASP A 177 24.24 21.16 -28.45
C ASP A 177 23.01 20.77 -27.61
N ILE A 178 21.81 20.91 -28.17
CA ILE A 178 20.54 20.50 -27.52
C ILE A 178 20.51 18.97 -27.34
N ALA A 179 20.89 18.19 -28.35
CA ALA A 179 20.89 16.73 -28.29
C ALA A 179 21.92 16.17 -27.29
N GLU A 180 23.14 16.71 -27.27
CA GLU A 180 24.19 16.32 -26.31
C GLU A 180 23.80 16.71 -24.87
N SER A 181 23.29 17.92 -24.66
CA SER A 181 22.77 18.35 -23.34
C SER A 181 21.59 17.49 -22.86
N THR A 182 20.73 17.05 -23.78
CA THR A 182 19.59 16.17 -23.50
C THR A 182 20.04 14.78 -23.11
N LEU A 183 21.05 14.23 -23.81
CA LEU A 183 21.65 12.96 -23.47
C LEU A 183 22.37 13.02 -22.10
N GLU A 184 23.07 14.11 -21.79
CA GLU A 184 23.72 14.29 -20.48
C GLU A 184 22.68 14.26 -19.33
N LEU A 185 21.59 15.02 -19.46
CA LEU A 185 20.49 15.04 -18.48
C LEU A 185 19.81 13.67 -18.32
N ILE A 186 19.70 12.88 -19.40
CA ILE A 186 19.20 11.50 -19.33
C ILE A 186 20.20 10.61 -18.57
N LEU A 187 21.51 10.73 -18.83
CA LEU A 187 22.56 9.92 -18.19
C LEU A 187 22.76 10.23 -16.69
N GLN A 188 22.29 11.38 -16.22
CA GLN A 188 22.21 11.73 -14.79
C GLN A 188 21.08 10.99 -14.05
N SER A 189 20.13 10.38 -14.77
CA SER A 189 19.03 9.59 -14.20
C SER A 189 19.39 8.10 -14.13
N ASP A 190 18.82 7.35 -13.17
CA ASP A 190 18.95 5.88 -13.14
C ASP A 190 17.81 5.21 -13.93
N LEU A 191 18.09 4.85 -15.19
CA LEU A 191 17.11 4.21 -16.07
C LEU A 191 16.81 2.73 -15.71
N GLN A 192 17.40 2.18 -14.65
CA GLN A 192 16.98 0.92 -14.03
C GLN A 192 15.93 1.11 -12.92
N THR A 193 15.53 2.36 -12.63
CA THR A 193 14.45 2.68 -11.69
C THR A 193 13.22 3.26 -12.41
N ALA A 194 12.03 3.07 -11.83
CA ALA A 194 10.80 3.65 -12.37
C ALA A 194 10.79 5.19 -12.30
N GLU A 195 11.41 5.80 -11.28
CA GLU A 195 11.59 7.25 -11.21
C GLU A 195 12.58 7.75 -12.28
N GLY A 196 13.79 7.19 -12.34
CA GLY A 196 14.83 7.69 -13.26
C GLY A 196 14.46 7.50 -14.73
N LYS A 197 13.78 6.41 -15.11
CA LYS A 197 13.20 6.29 -16.45
C LYS A 197 12.08 7.29 -16.71
N ALA A 198 11.26 7.61 -15.70
CA ALA A 198 10.22 8.63 -15.82
C ALA A 198 10.81 10.04 -16.03
N LEU A 199 11.84 10.40 -15.26
CA LEU A 199 12.57 11.66 -15.42
C LEU A 199 13.24 11.75 -16.80
N ALA A 200 13.97 10.72 -17.23
CA ALA A 200 14.62 10.66 -18.53
C ALA A 200 13.63 10.81 -19.70
N ALA A 201 12.47 10.14 -19.63
CA ALA A 201 11.43 10.30 -20.64
C ALA A 201 10.82 11.71 -20.64
N SER A 202 10.58 12.31 -19.46
CA SER A 202 10.08 13.69 -19.37
C SER A 202 11.08 14.71 -19.92
N VAL A 203 12.39 14.51 -19.75
CA VAL A 203 13.44 15.34 -20.38
C VAL A 203 13.35 15.22 -21.90
N LEU A 204 13.29 14.00 -22.44
CA LEU A 204 13.27 13.75 -23.87
C LEU A 204 12.00 14.29 -24.55
N ILE A 205 10.81 13.99 -24.00
CA ILE A 205 9.51 14.47 -24.50
C ILE A 205 9.45 16.00 -24.51
N LYS A 206 9.93 16.66 -23.45
CA LYS A 206 9.99 18.13 -23.35
C LYS A 206 10.94 18.73 -24.39
N THR A 207 12.12 18.15 -24.58
CA THR A 207 13.10 18.61 -25.58
C THR A 207 12.55 18.55 -26.99
N LEU A 208 11.80 17.48 -27.30
CA LEU A 208 11.17 17.25 -28.59
C LEU A 208 9.87 18.06 -28.79
N GLY A 209 9.48 18.91 -27.85
CA GLY A 209 8.31 19.78 -27.95
C GLY A 209 6.95 19.07 -27.82
N PHE A 210 6.93 17.80 -27.42
CA PHE A 210 5.70 17.02 -27.25
C PHE A 210 4.96 17.38 -25.96
N GLN A 211 3.63 17.29 -25.98
CA GLN A 211 2.78 17.46 -24.80
C GLN A 211 2.79 16.17 -23.95
N ALA A 212 3.11 16.28 -22.67
CA ALA A 212 3.23 15.11 -21.78
C ALA A 212 1.89 14.36 -21.60
N GLU A 213 0.76 15.05 -21.75
CA GLU A 213 -0.60 14.52 -21.66
C GLU A 213 -0.95 13.54 -22.81
N GLN A 214 -0.17 13.56 -23.89
CA GLN A 214 -0.31 12.64 -25.03
C GLN A 214 0.28 11.25 -24.74
N PHE A 215 0.92 11.06 -23.58
CA PHE A 215 1.65 9.85 -23.22
C PHE A 215 1.35 9.42 -21.77
N TYR A 216 1.70 8.18 -21.42
CA TYR A 216 1.60 7.63 -20.07
C TYR A 216 2.61 6.49 -19.86
N PHE A 217 2.78 6.06 -18.61
CA PHE A 217 3.58 4.90 -18.24
C PHE A 217 2.72 3.68 -17.97
N GLN A 218 3.16 2.52 -18.46
CA GLN A 218 2.51 1.24 -18.25
C GLN A 218 3.49 0.30 -17.54
N GLN A 219 3.22 0.01 -16.27
CA GLN A 219 4.00 -0.93 -15.47
C GLN A 219 3.40 -2.33 -15.58
N SER A 220 4.19 -3.33 -15.95
CA SER A 220 3.74 -4.73 -15.95
C SER A 220 3.70 -5.28 -14.53
N GLN A 221 2.65 -6.03 -14.22
CA GLN A 221 2.54 -6.77 -12.97
C GLN A 221 2.97 -8.23 -13.16
N PHE A 222 3.33 -8.93 -12.08
CA PHE A 222 3.82 -10.34 -12.13
C PHE A 222 2.77 -11.34 -12.67
N ILE A 223 1.51 -10.92 -12.84
CA ILE A 223 0.43 -11.73 -13.43
C ILE A 223 0.30 -11.40 -14.93
N PRO A 224 0.40 -12.38 -15.85
CA PRO A 224 0.38 -12.14 -17.29
C PRO A 224 -0.85 -11.37 -17.78
N GLY A 225 -0.61 -10.37 -18.64
CA GLY A 225 -1.67 -9.54 -19.24
C GLY A 225 -2.25 -8.46 -18.31
N ASN A 226 -1.77 -8.35 -17.07
CA ASN A 226 -2.16 -7.30 -16.14
C ASN A 226 -1.13 -6.15 -16.16
N PHE A 227 -1.62 -4.93 -16.33
CA PHE A 227 -0.82 -3.73 -16.39
C PHE A 227 -1.38 -2.63 -15.49
N GLU A 228 -0.49 -1.76 -15.04
CA GLU A 228 -0.78 -0.62 -14.18
C GLU A 228 -0.40 0.67 -14.90
N ASP A 229 -1.41 1.33 -15.47
CA ASP A 229 -1.23 2.62 -16.14
C ASP A 229 -1.07 3.75 -15.11
N ARG A 230 -0.08 4.63 -15.31
CA ARG A 230 0.29 5.77 -14.44
C ARG A 230 0.72 6.98 -15.28
N SER A 231 0.56 8.19 -14.73
CA SER A 231 1.04 9.43 -15.37
C SER A 231 2.55 9.63 -15.14
N PHE A 232 3.23 10.44 -15.96
CA PHE A 232 4.67 10.74 -15.83
C PHE A 232 5.10 11.11 -14.41
N ASN A 233 4.37 12.06 -13.85
CA ASN A 233 4.71 12.64 -12.56
C ASN A 233 4.41 11.67 -11.41
N TYR A 234 3.81 10.50 -11.64
CA TYR A 234 3.55 9.51 -10.61
C TYR A 234 4.84 9.07 -9.92
N PHE A 235 5.72 8.29 -10.57
CA PHE A 235 6.90 7.73 -9.90
C PHE A 235 7.81 8.79 -9.23
N PRO A 236 8.10 9.95 -9.85
CA PRO A 236 8.89 11.01 -9.20
C PRO A 236 8.15 11.82 -8.13
N SER A 237 6.82 11.93 -8.17
CA SER A 237 6.06 12.49 -7.04
C SER A 237 5.92 11.47 -5.92
N MET A 238 5.95 10.18 -6.23
CA MET A 238 5.84 9.12 -5.25
C MET A 238 7.14 8.97 -4.44
N HIS A 239 8.30 8.92 -5.12
CA HIS A 239 9.59 8.73 -4.45
C HIS A 239 9.94 9.84 -3.45
N LYS A 240 9.76 11.13 -3.81
CA LYS A 240 10.00 12.32 -2.95
C LYS A 240 9.34 12.30 -1.58
N VAL A 241 8.40 11.39 -1.40
CA VAL A 241 7.51 11.31 -0.25
C VAL A 241 7.80 10.06 0.56
N ARG A 242 8.50 9.10 -0.06
CA ARG A 242 9.26 8.13 0.70
C ARG A 242 10.35 8.81 1.49
N GLU A 243 10.88 9.93 0.99
CA GLU A 243 11.72 10.83 1.76
C GLU A 243 10.89 11.52 2.86
N GLU A 244 9.77 12.19 2.54
CA GLU A 244 8.93 12.91 3.51
C GLU A 244 8.43 12.02 4.68
N PHE A 245 7.85 10.85 4.41
CA PHE A 245 7.37 9.90 5.44
C PHE A 245 8.49 9.44 6.37
N GLN A 246 9.70 9.24 5.83
CA GLN A 246 10.87 8.86 6.60
C GLN A 246 11.39 9.98 7.51
N THR A 247 10.92 11.23 7.34
CA THR A 247 11.16 12.32 8.31
C THR A 247 10.22 12.27 9.52
N PHE A 248 9.08 11.58 9.43
CA PHE A 248 8.07 11.52 10.51
C PHE A 248 8.34 10.42 11.54
N ARG A 249 9.60 9.99 11.65
CA ARG A 249 10.07 9.00 12.60
C ARG A 249 10.45 9.66 13.93
N SER A 250 9.65 9.45 14.96
CA SER A 250 10.12 9.55 16.36
C SER A 250 11.08 8.41 16.66
N TRP A 251 12.14 8.62 17.44
CA TRP A 251 13.03 7.54 17.89
C TRP A 251 12.86 7.26 19.40
N PRO A 252 12.88 5.99 19.85
CA PRO A 252 12.87 4.76 19.05
C PRO A 252 11.55 4.55 18.29
N ALA A 253 11.57 3.70 17.27
CA ALA A 253 10.38 3.32 16.51
C ALA A 253 10.49 1.95 15.84
N VAL A 254 9.33 1.41 15.46
CA VAL A 254 9.21 0.31 14.51
C VAL A 254 8.52 0.78 13.23
N TRP A 255 9.17 0.49 12.10
CA TRP A 255 8.56 0.48 10.78
C TRP A 255 7.87 -0.86 10.53
N LEU A 256 6.67 -0.86 9.97
CA LEU A 256 6.10 -2.04 9.31
C LEU A 256 5.65 -1.71 7.88
N LYS A 257 5.67 -2.70 6.97
CA LYS A 257 4.95 -2.70 5.68
C LYS A 257 4.01 -3.91 5.68
N VAL A 258 2.74 -3.73 5.35
CA VAL A 258 1.69 -4.77 5.41
C VAL A 258 0.81 -4.67 4.16
N GLN A 259 0.43 -5.80 3.57
CA GLN A 259 -0.57 -5.82 2.49
C GLN A 259 -1.93 -6.26 3.06
N LEU A 260 -2.90 -5.34 3.06
CA LEU A 260 -4.26 -5.61 3.54
C LEU A 260 -5.08 -6.38 2.49
N PRO A 261 -6.00 -7.27 2.89
CA PRO A 261 -6.81 -8.05 1.96
C PRO A 261 -7.84 -7.22 1.18
N PHE A 262 -8.01 -5.93 1.52
CA PHE A 262 -8.92 -4.96 0.92
C PHE A 262 -8.23 -3.60 0.71
N ALA A 263 -8.78 -2.76 -0.18
CA ALA A 263 -8.34 -1.36 -0.33
C ALA A 263 -9.06 -0.44 0.67
N LEU A 264 -8.28 0.41 1.34
CA LEU A 264 -8.76 1.54 2.13
C LEU A 264 -9.32 2.62 1.19
N PRO A 265 -10.43 3.31 1.53
CA PRO A 265 -11.10 4.23 0.62
C PRO A 265 -10.49 5.63 0.64
N VAL A 266 -9.19 5.70 0.37
CA VAL A 266 -8.35 6.90 0.46
C VAL A 266 -7.52 7.08 -0.80
N LEU A 267 -6.90 8.25 -0.97
CA LEU A 267 -5.86 8.44 -1.98
C LEU A 267 -4.55 7.79 -1.53
N GLU A 268 -3.63 7.58 -2.45
CA GLU A 268 -2.27 7.17 -2.10
C GLU A 268 -1.52 8.36 -1.48
N GLY A 269 -0.75 8.14 -0.41
CA GLY A 269 0.00 9.20 0.27
C GLY A 269 0.16 9.02 1.77
N ILE A 270 0.58 10.08 2.46
CA ILE A 270 0.78 10.10 3.91
C ILE A 270 -0.49 10.53 4.65
N TYR A 271 -0.84 9.75 5.67
CA TYR A 271 -1.80 10.10 6.70
C TYR A 271 -1.10 10.19 8.07
N LYS A 272 -1.46 11.21 8.86
CA LYS A 272 -0.92 11.40 10.22
C LYS A 272 -2.02 11.29 11.26
N MET A 273 -1.67 10.66 12.37
CA MET A 273 -2.41 10.63 13.63
C MET A 273 -1.43 10.91 14.77
N ASP A 274 -1.93 11.33 15.93
CA ASP A 274 -1.09 11.87 17.02
C ASP A 274 -0.06 10.85 17.56
N ALA A 275 -0.39 9.56 17.48
CA ALA A 275 0.47 8.47 17.94
C ALA A 275 1.32 7.80 16.85
N PHE A 276 1.04 7.99 15.55
CA PHE A 276 1.74 7.27 14.47
C PHE A 276 1.52 7.90 13.08
N SER A 277 2.43 7.62 12.15
CA SER A 277 2.28 7.99 10.73
C SER A 277 2.02 6.76 9.86
N VAL A 278 1.19 6.95 8.82
CA VAL A 278 0.77 5.91 7.87
C VAL A 278 1.07 6.35 6.43
N LEU A 279 1.61 5.45 5.63
CA LEU A 279 1.52 5.47 4.17
C LEU A 279 0.38 4.55 3.75
N VAL A 280 -0.49 4.99 2.84
CA VAL A 280 -1.35 4.07 2.06
C VAL A 280 -0.99 4.13 0.58
N GLN A 281 -0.79 2.97 -0.03
CA GLN A 281 -0.65 2.73 -1.47
C GLN A 281 -1.73 1.73 -1.91
N HIS A 282 -2.09 1.68 -3.19
CA HIS A 282 -3.05 0.71 -3.72
C HIS A 282 -2.45 -0.16 -4.81
N VAL A 283 -2.48 -1.47 -4.59
CA VAL A 283 -2.13 -2.48 -5.59
C VAL A 283 -3.41 -2.98 -6.24
N ARG A 284 -3.46 -3.01 -7.57
CA ARG A 284 -4.58 -3.59 -8.33
C ARG A 284 -4.49 -5.12 -8.28
N VAL A 285 -5.51 -5.75 -7.69
CA VAL A 285 -5.57 -7.21 -7.49
C VAL A 285 -6.71 -7.79 -8.32
N ILE A 286 -6.36 -8.28 -9.50
CA ILE A 286 -7.30 -8.97 -10.39
C ILE A 286 -7.41 -10.43 -9.94
N ASN A 287 -8.58 -10.80 -9.41
CA ASN A 287 -8.84 -12.11 -8.84
C ASN A 287 -8.82 -13.22 -9.94
N PRO A 288 -7.86 -14.16 -9.93
CA PRO A 288 -7.75 -15.18 -10.98
C PRO A 288 -8.91 -16.18 -10.96
N ARG A 289 -9.65 -16.30 -9.83
CA ARG A 289 -10.87 -17.13 -9.74
C ARG A 289 -12.09 -16.50 -10.42
N ALA A 290 -12.03 -15.23 -10.84
CA ALA A 290 -13.12 -14.59 -11.56
C ALA A 290 -13.34 -15.18 -12.98
N GLY A 291 -12.36 -15.94 -13.51
CA GLY A 291 -12.46 -16.62 -14.81
C GLY A 291 -12.15 -15.76 -16.04
N TRP A 292 -12.03 -14.44 -15.87
CA TRP A 292 -11.72 -13.49 -16.94
C TRP A 292 -10.22 -13.55 -17.31
N ARG A 293 -9.88 -14.35 -18.32
CA ARG A 293 -8.62 -14.13 -19.06
C ARG A 293 -8.80 -12.90 -19.95
N ALA A 294 -8.06 -11.83 -19.67
CA ALA A 294 -7.99 -10.65 -20.52
C ALA A 294 -7.21 -10.95 -21.81
N LEU A 295 -7.85 -11.67 -22.75
CA LEU A 295 -7.27 -12.03 -24.05
C LEU A 295 -7.01 -10.81 -24.96
N HIS A 296 -7.56 -9.66 -24.60
CA HIS A 296 -7.31 -8.36 -25.21
C HIS A 296 -7.10 -7.37 -24.06
N GLY A 297 -6.08 -6.51 -24.16
CA GLY A 297 -5.64 -5.65 -23.06
C GLY A 297 -6.75 -4.69 -22.59
N MET A 298 -7.37 -4.99 -21.45
CA MET A 298 -8.37 -4.12 -20.85
C MET A 298 -7.71 -2.97 -20.10
N ARG A 299 -7.82 -1.76 -20.65
CA ARG A 299 -7.53 -0.51 -19.97
C ARG A 299 -8.51 -0.32 -18.81
N ILE A 300 -8.12 -0.73 -17.59
CA ILE A 300 -8.90 -0.42 -16.38
C ILE A 300 -8.63 1.05 -16.05
N GLU A 301 -9.45 1.94 -16.63
CA GLU A 301 -9.32 3.37 -16.44
C GLU A 301 -9.43 3.73 -14.95
N THR A 302 -8.44 4.47 -14.46
CA THR A 302 -8.50 5.16 -13.16
C THR A 302 -9.72 6.08 -13.12
N MET A 303 -10.34 6.24 -11.94
CA MET A 303 -11.50 7.11 -11.62
C MET A 303 -12.87 6.43 -11.40
N MET A 304 -12.93 5.10 -11.26
CA MET A 304 -13.92 4.53 -10.33
C MET A 304 -13.41 4.70 -8.88
N ASN A 305 -14.33 5.00 -7.97
CA ASN A 305 -14.06 5.10 -6.53
C ASN A 305 -13.39 3.82 -5.98
N PRO A 306 -12.72 3.87 -4.82
CA PRO A 306 -12.27 2.68 -4.10
C PRO A 306 -13.48 1.91 -3.53
N SER A 307 -14.12 1.15 -4.41
CA SER A 307 -15.20 0.20 -4.15
C SER A 307 -14.68 -1.24 -4.19
N GLY A 308 -13.55 -1.48 -3.51
CA GLY A 308 -13.09 -2.74 -2.89
C GLY A 308 -12.92 -4.04 -3.69
N LEU A 309 -13.45 -4.17 -4.91
CA LEU A 309 -13.58 -5.47 -5.58
C LEU A 309 -12.29 -6.00 -6.24
N TYR A 310 -11.38 -5.12 -6.63
CA TYR A 310 -10.17 -5.46 -7.41
C TYR A 310 -8.93 -4.66 -6.99
N SER A 311 -8.85 -4.24 -5.73
CA SER A 311 -7.70 -3.51 -5.18
C SER A 311 -7.46 -3.83 -3.72
N GLN A 312 -6.20 -3.79 -3.32
CA GLN A 312 -5.70 -4.01 -1.97
C GLN A 312 -4.81 -2.84 -1.56
N SER A 313 -4.85 -2.45 -0.29
CA SER A 313 -3.93 -1.42 0.21
C SER A 313 -2.65 -2.05 0.74
N VAL A 314 -1.52 -1.56 0.23
CA VAL A 314 -0.22 -1.75 0.88
C VAL A 314 -0.01 -0.56 1.80
N VAL A 315 0.26 -0.84 3.07
CA VAL A 315 0.27 0.15 4.14
C VAL A 315 1.61 0.09 4.86
N GLU A 316 2.28 1.23 5.00
CA GLU A 316 3.47 1.34 5.86
C GLU A 316 3.16 2.17 7.11
N LEU A 317 3.74 1.78 8.24
CA LEU A 317 3.46 2.32 9.56
C LEU A 317 4.76 2.71 10.25
N PHE A 318 4.76 3.85 10.95
CA PHE A 318 5.78 4.16 11.97
C PHE A 318 5.15 4.22 13.36
N LEU A 319 5.37 3.17 14.15
CA LEU A 319 4.95 3.08 15.55
C LEU A 319 6.08 3.59 16.46
N PRO A 320 5.83 4.51 17.41
CA PRO A 320 6.82 4.94 18.39
C PRO A 320 7.10 3.82 19.41
N GLY A 321 8.36 3.69 19.85
CA GLY A 321 8.77 2.75 20.89
C GLY A 321 9.64 1.57 20.40
N GLU A 322 10.05 0.74 21.35
CA GLU A 322 10.70 -0.56 21.11
C GLU A 322 9.74 -1.68 21.57
N PHE A 323 9.52 -2.68 20.72
CA PHE A 323 8.48 -3.70 20.93
C PHE A 323 9.05 -5.11 21.08
N GLY A 324 8.33 -5.95 21.82
CA GLY A 324 8.60 -7.39 21.91
C GLY A 324 8.22 -8.11 20.61
N VAL A 325 9.25 -8.54 19.87
CA VAL A 325 9.11 -9.52 18.78
C VAL A 325 9.54 -10.88 19.31
N ASP A 326 8.62 -11.54 20.01
CA ASP A 326 8.75 -12.94 20.46
C ASP A 326 8.23 -13.88 19.37
N CYS A 327 8.85 -15.06 19.23
CA CYS A 327 8.45 -16.11 18.29
C CYS A 327 7.58 -17.21 18.92
N LYS A 328 7.22 -17.10 20.21
CA LYS A 328 6.21 -17.97 20.85
C LYS A 328 4.91 -17.95 20.05
N HIS A 329 4.54 -19.11 19.52
CA HIS A 329 3.25 -19.29 18.85
C HIS A 329 2.09 -18.95 19.80
N PRO A 330 0.98 -18.35 19.31
CA PRO A 330 -0.28 -18.41 20.02
C PRO A 330 -0.67 -19.89 20.22
N PRO A 331 -1.23 -20.28 21.39
CA PRO A 331 -1.67 -21.66 21.61
C PRO A 331 -2.73 -22.05 20.58
N GLY A 332 -2.61 -23.25 20.01
CA GLY A 332 -3.14 -23.61 18.70
C GLY A 332 -4.66 -23.50 18.48
N ASP A 333 -5.44 -23.42 19.55
CA ASP A 333 -6.91 -23.37 19.50
C ASP A 333 -7.51 -21.95 19.58
N VAL A 334 -6.67 -20.89 19.64
CA VAL A 334 -7.13 -19.49 19.82
C VAL A 334 -6.84 -18.51 18.64
N PRO A 335 -6.65 -18.89 17.35
CA PRO A 335 -6.02 -17.97 16.38
C PRO A 335 -6.77 -16.66 16.07
N TYR A 336 -8.09 -16.60 16.33
CA TYR A 336 -8.97 -15.54 15.82
C TYR A 336 -9.63 -14.66 16.90
N LYS A 337 -9.26 -14.77 18.18
CA LYS A 337 -10.04 -14.17 19.29
C LYS A 337 -9.27 -13.42 20.36
N ASN A 338 -7.94 -13.53 20.41
CA ASN A 338 -7.15 -12.82 21.42
C ASN A 338 -5.97 -12.08 20.77
N ILE A 339 -6.09 -10.76 20.66
CA ILE A 339 -5.00 -9.92 20.12
C ILE A 339 -3.75 -9.94 21.04
N PHE A 340 -3.91 -10.26 22.33
CA PHE A 340 -2.80 -10.36 23.28
C PHE A 340 -1.98 -11.66 23.16
N SER A 341 -2.36 -12.62 22.30
CA SER A 341 -1.51 -13.77 21.97
C SER A 341 -0.67 -13.57 20.70
N TYR A 342 -0.70 -12.38 20.10
CA TYR A 342 0.18 -11.98 19.00
C TYR A 342 1.37 -11.17 19.54
N PRO A 343 2.53 -11.15 18.84
CA PRO A 343 3.69 -10.34 19.23
C PRO A 343 3.30 -8.87 19.42
N ASP A 344 3.95 -8.18 20.36
CA ASP A 344 3.53 -6.83 20.80
C ASP A 344 3.45 -5.85 19.63
N VAL A 345 4.40 -5.95 18.69
CA VAL A 345 4.44 -5.15 17.46
C VAL A 345 3.24 -5.37 16.54
N ILE A 346 2.74 -6.60 16.43
CA ILE A 346 1.57 -6.94 15.60
C ILE A 346 0.29 -6.49 16.30
N ARG A 347 0.20 -6.70 17.62
CA ARG A 347 -0.92 -6.18 18.43
C ARG A 347 -1.04 -4.67 18.29
N GLU A 348 0.05 -3.93 18.47
CA GLU A 348 0.03 -2.47 18.38
C GLU A 348 -0.31 -2.01 16.97
N ALA A 349 0.32 -2.59 15.93
CA ALA A 349 0.02 -2.24 14.55
C ALA A 349 -1.46 -2.46 14.18
N VAL A 350 -2.07 -3.55 14.66
CA VAL A 350 -3.50 -3.85 14.44
C VAL A 350 -4.40 -2.87 15.20
N LEU A 351 -4.07 -2.51 16.45
CA LEU A 351 -4.85 -1.52 17.21
C LEU A 351 -4.81 -0.15 16.54
N GLN A 352 -3.62 0.34 16.20
CA GLN A 352 -3.44 1.63 15.55
C GLN A 352 -4.10 1.66 14.16
N LEU A 353 -3.97 0.60 13.33
CA LEU A 353 -4.70 0.50 12.06
C LEU A 353 -6.22 0.54 12.22
N ASN A 354 -6.78 -0.10 13.25
CA ASN A 354 -8.22 -0.04 13.48
C ASN A 354 -8.69 1.34 13.96
N ASN A 355 -7.89 2.05 14.77
CA ASN A 355 -8.18 3.45 15.12
C ASN A 355 -8.10 4.39 13.89
N PHE A 356 -7.13 4.18 12.98
CA PHE A 356 -7.06 4.85 11.68
C PHE A 356 -8.29 4.58 10.82
N ILE A 357 -8.71 3.31 10.73
CA ILE A 357 -9.90 2.90 9.98
C ILE A 357 -11.18 3.49 10.57
N ALA A 358 -11.36 3.49 11.89
CA ALA A 358 -12.50 4.14 12.53
C ALA A 358 -12.50 5.66 12.30
N SER A 359 -11.34 6.30 12.35
CA SER A 359 -11.19 7.72 12.02
C SER A 359 -11.44 8.02 10.54
N LEU A 360 -11.11 7.10 9.63
CA LEU A 360 -11.51 7.14 8.22
C LEU A 360 -13.01 6.95 8.02
N ARG A 361 -13.67 6.05 8.77
CA ARG A 361 -15.14 5.86 8.73
C ARG A 361 -15.84 7.18 9.08
N VAL A 362 -15.42 7.85 10.17
CA VAL A 362 -15.91 9.19 10.55
C VAL A 362 -15.62 10.23 9.46
N LYS A 363 -14.36 10.34 9.00
CA LYS A 363 -13.94 11.39 8.05
C LYS A 363 -14.56 11.26 6.65
N THR A 364 -14.94 10.06 6.24
CA THR A 364 -15.53 9.79 4.91
C THR A 364 -17.04 9.53 4.93
N GLY A 365 -17.65 9.39 6.11
CA GLY A 365 -19.05 8.96 6.27
C GLY A 365 -19.32 7.50 5.87
N ARG A 366 -18.28 6.69 5.62
CA ARG A 366 -18.41 5.28 5.21
C ARG A 366 -18.41 4.35 6.42
N SER A 367 -19.41 3.48 6.53
CA SER A 367 -19.47 2.42 7.55
C SER A 367 -18.97 1.06 7.08
N ASP A 368 -18.60 0.91 5.80
CA ASP A 368 -18.33 -0.38 5.14
C ASP A 368 -16.85 -0.78 5.08
N ILE A 369 -15.94 0.08 5.57
CA ILE A 369 -14.50 -0.21 5.66
C ILE A 369 -14.27 -1.34 6.68
N PRO A 370 -13.70 -2.50 6.32
CA PRO A 370 -13.50 -3.60 7.28
C PRO A 370 -12.51 -3.28 8.39
N GLU A 371 -12.64 -3.97 9.53
CA GLU A 371 -11.58 -4.02 10.56
C GLU A 371 -10.41 -4.88 10.07
N VAL A 372 -9.20 -4.54 10.50
CA VAL A 372 -7.99 -5.35 10.26
C VAL A 372 -7.81 -6.33 11.40
N LEU A 373 -7.66 -7.61 11.08
CA LEU A 373 -7.35 -8.67 12.03
C LEU A 373 -5.83 -8.94 12.05
N PRO A 374 -5.27 -9.51 13.14
CA PRO A 374 -3.88 -9.98 13.14
C PRO A 374 -3.60 -11.04 12.06
N SER A 375 -4.61 -11.79 11.62
CA SER A 375 -4.53 -12.72 10.49
C SER A 375 -4.42 -12.04 9.12
N ASP A 376 -4.68 -10.74 9.02
CA ASP A 376 -4.59 -10.01 7.76
C ASP A 376 -3.15 -9.56 7.46
N PHE A 377 -2.26 -9.60 8.47
CA PHE A 377 -0.81 -9.40 8.35
C PHE A 377 -0.12 -10.63 7.71
N ASN A 378 -0.80 -11.31 6.77
CA ASN A 378 -0.31 -12.51 6.10
C ASN A 378 0.92 -12.27 5.22
N GLN A 379 1.21 -11.02 4.88
CA GLN A 379 2.51 -10.59 4.34
C GLN A 379 2.91 -9.30 5.07
N PHE A 380 4.00 -9.33 5.83
CA PHE A 380 4.55 -8.13 6.47
C PHE A 380 6.08 -8.06 6.47
N ALA A 381 6.60 -6.85 6.38
CA ALA A 381 7.98 -6.50 6.69
C ALA A 381 8.03 -5.66 7.98
N CYS A 382 9.12 -5.70 8.73
CA CYS A 382 9.26 -4.99 10.00
C CYS A 382 10.73 -4.59 10.27
N LYS A 383 10.97 -3.34 10.69
CA LYS A 383 12.31 -2.85 11.08
C LYS A 383 12.22 -2.07 12.37
N GLN A 384 12.98 -2.47 13.39
CA GLN A 384 13.02 -1.83 14.70
C GLN A 384 14.29 -1.00 14.85
N PHE A 385 14.14 0.25 15.26
CA PHE A 385 15.21 1.22 15.40
C PHE A 385 15.28 1.69 16.85
N ASN A 386 16.49 1.73 17.40
CA ASN A 386 16.71 2.22 18.75
C ASN A 386 16.62 3.76 18.84
N ALA A 387 16.73 4.31 20.04
CA ALA A 387 16.71 5.76 20.28
C ALA A 387 17.78 6.56 19.49
N GLY A 388 18.85 5.91 19.02
CA GLY A 388 19.88 6.50 18.15
C GLY A 388 19.61 6.34 16.64
N GLY A 389 18.41 5.93 16.24
CA GLY A 389 18.04 5.69 14.83
C GLY A 389 18.75 4.50 14.18
N LYS A 390 19.50 3.68 14.93
CA LYS A 390 20.16 2.49 14.39
C LYS A 390 19.15 1.35 14.30
N CYS A 391 19.04 0.73 13.12
CA CYS A 391 18.30 -0.52 12.96
C CYS A 391 18.93 -1.61 13.84
N ILE A 392 18.15 -2.17 14.77
CA ILE A 392 18.55 -3.24 15.70
C ILE A 392 17.90 -4.59 15.36
N ARG A 393 16.86 -4.61 14.51
CA ARG A 393 16.20 -5.81 14.00
C ARG A 393 15.55 -5.49 12.65
N ASP A 394 15.77 -6.33 11.66
CA ASP A 394 15.25 -6.19 10.30
C ASP A 394 14.60 -7.52 9.85
N LEU A 395 13.34 -7.48 9.44
CA LEU A 395 12.54 -8.58 8.91
C LEU A 395 12.07 -8.14 7.52
N PRO A 396 12.74 -8.57 6.42
CA PRO A 396 12.57 -7.95 5.10
C PRO A 396 11.21 -8.26 4.46
N SER A 397 10.69 -9.46 4.67
CA SER A 397 9.30 -9.87 4.44
C SER A 397 9.09 -11.23 5.10
N THR A 398 7.90 -11.49 5.66
CA THR A 398 7.51 -12.80 6.20
C THR A 398 6.00 -12.98 6.15
N THR A 399 5.56 -14.24 6.18
CA THR A 399 4.13 -14.60 6.20
C THR A 399 3.78 -15.26 7.53
N LEU A 400 2.65 -14.86 8.14
CA LEU A 400 2.27 -15.35 9.48
C LEU A 400 1.92 -16.85 9.52
N GLU A 401 1.55 -17.44 8.39
CA GLU A 401 1.37 -18.89 8.25
C GLU A 401 2.69 -19.68 8.36
N TYR A 402 3.86 -19.04 8.21
CA TYR A 402 5.16 -19.70 8.06
C TYR A 402 6.19 -19.31 9.15
N LEU A 403 5.90 -19.66 10.41
CA LEU A 403 6.93 -19.78 11.45
C LEU A 403 7.82 -21.04 11.24
N ARG A 404 8.37 -21.20 10.03
CA ARG A 404 9.45 -22.14 9.67
C ARG A 404 10.36 -21.49 8.62
N LEU A 405 11.65 -21.40 8.93
CA LEU A 405 12.67 -20.66 8.16
C LEU A 405 13.33 -21.50 7.06
N SER A 406 13.59 -20.88 5.90
CA SER A 406 14.85 -21.06 5.14
C SER A 406 15.09 -19.98 4.06
N ASN A 407 16.10 -19.14 4.27
CA ASN A 407 16.95 -18.39 3.33
C ASN A 407 16.39 -17.82 2.00
N GLY A 408 16.39 -16.48 1.86
CA GLY A 408 16.32 -15.76 0.58
C GLY A 408 16.26 -14.22 0.77
N PRO A 409 17.12 -13.39 0.14
CA PRO A 409 17.13 -11.93 0.41
C PRO A 409 16.80 -11.05 -0.81
N LEU A 410 15.99 -10.00 -0.59
CA LEU A 410 16.43 -8.59 -0.70
C LEU A 410 15.33 -7.60 -0.34
N SER A 411 15.70 -6.32 -0.24
CA SER A 411 14.82 -5.17 -0.03
C SER A 411 14.56 -4.42 -1.33
N LEU A 412 13.51 -3.60 -1.36
CA LEU A 412 13.61 -2.31 -2.05
C LEU A 412 13.13 -1.15 -1.17
N ARG A 413 13.57 0.05 -1.56
CA ARG A 413 13.03 1.34 -1.13
C ARG A 413 11.86 1.65 -2.09
N ASP A 414 11.69 2.94 -2.41
CA ASP A 414 10.78 3.48 -3.42
C ASP A 414 9.26 3.42 -3.10
N GLU A 415 8.47 4.31 -3.73
CA GLU A 415 7.01 4.53 -3.54
C GLU A 415 6.54 5.30 -2.25
N LEU A 416 5.73 6.37 -2.41
CA LEU A 416 4.87 7.08 -1.40
C LEU A 416 4.04 8.21 -2.08
N ASN A 417 3.41 9.26 -1.48
CA ASN A 417 2.80 10.38 -2.29
C ASN A 417 2.53 11.75 -1.60
N LEU A 418 2.61 12.87 -2.36
CA LEU A 418 2.99 14.24 -1.93
C LEU A 418 1.89 15.05 -1.20
N LYS A 419 1.61 14.70 0.06
CA LYS A 419 1.57 15.61 1.25
C LYS A 419 0.80 14.98 2.42
N PRO A 420 1.07 15.39 3.68
CA PRO A 420 0.46 14.76 4.85
C PRO A 420 -0.98 15.23 5.06
N THR A 421 -1.93 14.30 4.99
CA THR A 421 -3.30 14.55 5.42
C THR A 421 -3.44 14.19 6.90
N HIS A 422 -3.68 15.18 7.76
CA HIS A 422 -4.02 14.91 9.16
C HIS A 422 -5.38 14.20 9.25
N ILE A 423 -5.46 13.19 10.10
CA ILE A 423 -6.72 12.61 10.57
C ILE A 423 -6.68 12.70 12.11
N GLU A 424 -7.75 13.22 12.70
CA GLU A 424 -7.88 13.28 14.15
C GLU A 424 -8.22 11.88 14.68
N SER A 425 -7.57 11.46 15.78
CA SER A 425 -7.83 10.15 16.38
C SER A 425 -9.19 10.10 17.06
N VAL A 426 -10.03 9.13 16.71
CA VAL A 426 -11.26 8.87 17.44
C VAL A 426 -10.95 8.25 18.82
N ASN A 427 -11.70 8.64 19.84
CA ASN A 427 -11.63 8.02 21.17
C ASN A 427 -12.24 6.60 21.14
N PHE A 428 -11.88 5.76 22.12
CA PHE A 428 -12.26 4.35 22.16
C PHE A 428 -13.79 4.09 22.09
N GLY A 429 -14.62 4.91 22.73
CA GLY A 429 -16.08 4.77 22.62
C GLY A 429 -16.61 5.09 21.23
N GLN A 430 -16.01 6.06 20.53
CA GLN A 430 -16.33 6.34 19.13
C GLN A 430 -15.80 5.25 18.20
N GLU A 431 -14.60 4.72 18.44
CA GLU A 431 -14.05 3.56 17.70
C GLU A 431 -15.00 2.35 17.76
N LEU A 432 -15.50 2.03 18.95
CA LEU A 432 -16.52 1.00 19.15
C LEU A 432 -17.88 1.33 18.52
N LEU A 433 -18.24 2.62 18.40
CA LEU A 433 -19.47 3.03 17.73
C LEU A 433 -19.37 2.88 16.20
N GLU A 434 -18.23 3.22 15.61
CA GLU A 434 -17.94 2.94 14.20
C GLU A 434 -17.76 1.44 13.92
N SER A 435 -17.27 0.67 14.89
CA SER A 435 -17.24 -0.81 14.87
C SER A 435 -18.66 -1.38 14.84
N ALA A 436 -19.56 -0.89 15.70
CA ALA A 436 -20.95 -1.32 15.73
C ALA A 436 -21.67 -1.07 14.41
N LYS A 437 -21.45 0.10 13.76
CA LYS A 437 -21.99 0.41 12.42
C LYS A 437 -21.52 -0.60 11.36
N PHE A 438 -20.22 -0.88 11.30
CA PHE A 438 -19.66 -1.88 10.39
C PHE A 438 -20.27 -3.27 10.63
N HIS A 439 -20.35 -3.71 11.90
CA HIS A 439 -20.89 -5.02 12.24
C HIS A 439 -22.41 -5.14 12.06
N VAL A 440 -23.17 -4.04 12.05
CA VAL A 440 -24.56 -4.03 11.58
C VAL A 440 -24.62 -4.23 10.07
N ALA A 441 -23.83 -3.46 9.29
CA ALA A 441 -23.76 -3.58 7.84
C ALA A 441 -23.27 -4.97 7.37
N SER A 442 -22.38 -5.60 8.13
CA SER A 442 -21.88 -6.96 7.89
C SER A 442 -22.81 -8.08 8.44
N TYR A 443 -24.02 -7.73 8.90
CA TYR A 443 -24.99 -8.65 9.55
C TYR A 443 -24.47 -9.40 10.79
N ASN A 444 -23.35 -8.98 11.38
CA ASN A 444 -22.73 -9.58 12.56
C ASN A 444 -23.36 -9.04 13.85
N ALA A 445 -24.66 -9.31 14.03
CA ALA A 445 -25.48 -8.83 15.14
C ALA A 445 -24.88 -9.15 16.53
N ARG A 446 -24.16 -10.28 16.67
CA ARG A 446 -23.48 -10.65 17.93
C ARG A 446 -22.37 -9.66 18.30
N ARG A 447 -21.53 -9.28 17.34
CA ARG A 447 -20.38 -8.38 17.57
C ARG A 447 -20.87 -6.94 17.75
N ALA A 448 -21.78 -6.48 16.90
CA ALA A 448 -22.44 -5.17 17.05
C ALA A 448 -23.09 -4.95 18.43
N VAL A 449 -23.72 -5.98 19.03
CA VAL A 449 -24.25 -5.92 20.41
C VAL A 449 -23.15 -5.74 21.48
N LEU A 450 -21.93 -6.23 21.26
CA LEU A 450 -20.81 -6.02 22.18
C LEU A 450 -20.18 -4.64 22.00
N ASP A 451 -20.03 -4.20 20.76
CA ASP A 451 -19.35 -2.95 20.43
C ASP A 451 -20.19 -1.75 20.88
N ILE A 452 -21.51 -1.76 20.60
CA ILE A 452 -22.43 -0.73 21.11
C ILE A 452 -22.53 -0.72 22.63
N ALA A 453 -22.37 -1.89 23.28
CA ALA A 453 -22.36 -1.97 24.74
C ALA A 453 -21.08 -1.37 25.33
N GLY A 454 -19.92 -1.57 24.70
CA GLY A 454 -18.67 -0.92 25.09
C GLY A 454 -18.67 0.59 24.81
N ALA A 455 -19.20 1.02 23.67
CA ALA A 455 -19.39 2.44 23.35
C ALA A 455 -20.30 3.15 24.36
N PHE A 456 -21.37 2.49 24.82
CA PHE A 456 -22.25 3.04 25.85
C PHE A 456 -21.63 3.00 27.26
N ASP A 457 -20.84 1.97 27.59
CA ASP A 457 -20.06 1.95 28.84
C ASP A 457 -19.05 3.11 28.87
N ASP A 458 -18.37 3.41 27.76
CA ASP A 458 -17.44 4.55 27.63
C ASP A 458 -18.17 5.91 27.72
N PHE A 459 -19.34 6.04 27.09
CA PHE A 459 -20.22 7.22 27.26
C PHE A 459 -20.59 7.44 28.73
N VAL A 460 -20.95 6.38 29.46
CA VAL A 460 -21.27 6.46 30.89
C VAL A 460 -20.02 6.83 31.70
N ALA A 461 -18.89 6.16 31.44
CA ALA A 461 -17.62 6.39 32.11
C ALA A 461 -17.08 7.82 31.94
N ARG A 462 -17.24 8.41 30.74
CA ARG A 462 -16.76 9.77 30.43
C ARG A 462 -17.71 10.86 30.91
N TYR A 463 -18.99 10.81 30.55
CA TYR A 463 -19.89 11.95 30.73
C TYR A 463 -20.76 11.86 31.99
N LEU A 464 -21.00 10.67 32.54
CA LEU A 464 -21.94 10.45 33.66
C LEU A 464 -21.22 10.14 34.98
N THR A 465 -20.24 9.23 34.97
CA THR A 465 -19.52 8.80 36.18
C THR A 465 -18.84 9.96 36.93
N PRO A 466 -18.16 10.93 36.27
CA PRO A 466 -17.53 12.05 36.99
C PRO A 466 -18.56 12.94 37.68
N LYS A 467 -19.72 13.17 37.05
CA LYS A 467 -20.83 13.97 37.59
C LYS A 467 -21.52 13.28 38.78
N LEU A 468 -21.36 11.96 38.95
CA LEU A 468 -21.86 11.21 40.10
C LEU A 468 -20.96 11.33 41.35
N GLY A 469 -19.69 11.73 41.22
CA GLY A 469 -18.76 11.78 42.36
C GLY A 469 -18.52 10.41 43.00
N ASN A 470 -18.21 10.36 44.30
CA ASN A 470 -17.96 9.09 44.97
C ASN A 470 -19.26 8.30 45.22
N VAL A 471 -19.51 7.28 44.40
CA VAL A 471 -20.67 6.36 44.52
C VAL A 471 -20.22 4.90 44.38
N LYS A 472 -19.05 4.58 44.92
CA LYS A 472 -18.50 3.23 44.86
C LYS A 472 -19.28 2.26 45.74
N GLU A 473 -19.22 0.98 45.37
CA GLU A 473 -19.79 -0.16 46.09
C GLU A 473 -18.72 -1.23 46.25
N ASN A 474 -18.61 -1.82 47.44
CA ASN A 474 -17.81 -3.04 47.63
C ASN A 474 -18.64 -4.27 47.21
N THR A 475 -18.00 -5.44 47.20
CA THR A 475 -18.60 -6.73 46.80
C THR A 475 -19.56 -7.25 47.86
N LYS A 476 -19.26 -7.04 49.15
CA LYS A 476 -20.10 -7.43 50.30
C LYS A 476 -21.48 -6.78 50.26
N ASP A 477 -21.54 -5.45 50.12
CA ASP A 477 -22.77 -4.67 49.99
C ASP A 477 -23.58 -5.08 48.75
N GLN A 478 -22.89 -5.36 47.63
CA GLN A 478 -23.55 -5.89 46.42
C GLN A 478 -24.11 -7.30 46.62
N PHE A 479 -23.45 -8.15 47.42
CA PHE A 479 -23.95 -9.48 47.76
C PHE A 479 -25.19 -9.38 48.67
N ILE A 480 -25.11 -8.62 49.77
CA ILE A 480 -26.23 -8.40 50.69
C ILE A 480 -27.42 -7.78 49.95
N GLN A 481 -27.20 -6.73 49.13
CA GLN A 481 -28.28 -6.10 48.35
C GLN A 481 -28.92 -7.03 47.29
N ARG A 482 -28.22 -8.07 46.84
CA ARG A 482 -28.69 -8.96 45.76
C ARG A 482 -29.27 -10.29 46.25
N TYR A 483 -28.91 -10.72 47.45
CA TYR A 483 -29.27 -12.02 48.00
C TYR A 483 -29.83 -11.98 49.42
N GLY A 484 -29.73 -10.86 50.16
CA GLY A 484 -30.24 -10.72 51.53
C GLY A 484 -31.76 -10.92 51.66
N ASP A 485 -32.51 -10.76 50.57
CA ASP A 485 -33.93 -11.12 50.45
C ASP A 485 -34.18 -12.65 50.49
N ARG A 486 -33.11 -13.46 50.43
CA ARG A 486 -33.12 -14.94 50.31
C ARG A 486 -32.26 -15.62 51.38
N LEU A 487 -31.59 -14.85 52.24
CA LEU A 487 -30.77 -15.35 53.34
C LEU A 487 -31.59 -15.36 54.64
N SER A 488 -31.19 -16.18 55.61
CA SER A 488 -31.71 -16.04 56.98
C SER A 488 -31.15 -14.76 57.64
N ALA A 489 -31.85 -14.24 58.64
CA ALA A 489 -31.37 -13.09 59.41
C ALA A 489 -29.98 -13.34 59.99
N ASP A 490 -29.77 -14.54 60.55
CA ASP A 490 -28.49 -14.96 61.14
C ASP A 490 -27.34 -14.96 60.11
N CYS A 491 -27.60 -15.44 58.89
CA CYS A 491 -26.60 -15.48 57.82
C CYS A 491 -26.30 -14.08 57.26
N THR A 492 -27.31 -13.21 57.17
CA THR A 492 -27.10 -11.80 56.82
C THR A 492 -26.26 -11.10 57.90
N GLN A 493 -26.53 -11.33 59.20
CA GLN A 493 -25.71 -10.79 60.29
C GLN A 493 -24.28 -11.34 60.28
N GLU A 494 -24.08 -12.64 60.00
CA GLU A 494 -22.76 -13.24 59.87
C GLU A 494 -21.95 -12.56 58.75
N ILE A 495 -22.56 -12.36 57.57
CA ILE A 495 -21.93 -11.67 56.44
C ILE A 495 -21.67 -10.18 56.75
N GLU A 496 -22.61 -9.48 57.38
CA GLU A 496 -22.44 -8.10 57.85
C GLU A 496 -21.29 -7.97 58.86
N ALA A 497 -21.09 -8.98 59.71
CA ALA A 497 -20.00 -9.04 60.69
C ALA A 497 -18.63 -9.47 60.13
N LEU A 498 -18.54 -10.00 58.90
CA LEU A 498 -17.25 -10.35 58.29
C LEU A 498 -16.40 -9.09 58.04
N GLU A 499 -15.27 -8.96 58.75
CA GLU A 499 -14.24 -7.98 58.44
C GLU A 499 -13.47 -8.42 57.18
N THR A 500 -13.85 -7.87 56.02
CA THR A 500 -13.07 -7.99 54.78
C THR A 500 -11.97 -6.93 54.75
N GLU A 501 -10.71 -7.34 54.57
CA GLU A 501 -9.64 -6.39 54.25
C GLU A 501 -9.96 -5.64 52.95
N GLU A 502 -9.64 -4.33 52.89
CA GLU A 502 -9.92 -3.48 51.72
C GLU A 502 -9.24 -3.98 50.42
N SER A 503 -8.13 -4.71 50.57
CA SER A 503 -7.42 -5.47 49.51
C SER A 503 -8.31 -6.53 48.84
N ASN A 504 -9.17 -7.19 49.61
CA ASN A 504 -10.02 -8.30 49.19
C ASN A 504 -11.42 -7.83 48.78
N ASP A 505 -11.86 -6.67 49.26
CA ASP A 505 -13.20 -6.12 48.97
C ASP A 505 -13.18 -4.69 48.36
N LEU A 506 -12.30 -4.51 47.37
CA LEU A 506 -12.07 -3.26 46.65
C LEU A 506 -13.37 -2.59 46.18
N ALA A 507 -13.58 -1.33 46.59
CA ALA A 507 -14.74 -0.53 46.21
C ALA A 507 -14.72 -0.15 44.72
N ARG A 508 -15.70 -0.68 43.97
CA ARG A 508 -15.86 -0.58 42.51
C ARG A 508 -16.93 0.43 42.12
N TRP A 509 -16.95 0.86 40.86
CA TRP A 509 -18.07 1.62 40.32
C TRP A 509 -19.34 0.73 40.20
N PRO A 510 -20.54 1.29 40.47
CA PRO A 510 -21.78 0.53 40.40
C PRO A 510 -22.17 0.29 38.95
N SER A 511 -23.05 -0.69 38.71
CA SER A 511 -23.48 -1.05 37.34
C SER A 511 -24.05 0.15 36.57
N VAL A 512 -23.85 0.18 35.25
CA VAL A 512 -24.35 1.25 34.35
C VAL A 512 -25.85 1.55 34.55
N TYR A 513 -26.67 0.51 34.78
CA TYR A 513 -28.09 0.69 35.08
C TYR A 513 -28.34 1.47 36.38
N LYS A 514 -27.53 1.25 37.43
CA LYS A 514 -27.59 1.96 38.71
C LYS A 514 -27.02 3.37 38.60
N GLN A 515 -25.93 3.57 37.85
CA GLN A 515 -25.40 4.91 37.53
C GLN A 515 -26.43 5.78 36.80
N LEU A 516 -27.07 5.26 35.74
CA LEU A 516 -28.12 5.96 35.01
C LEU A 516 -29.34 6.29 35.89
N LYS A 517 -29.70 5.39 36.82
CA LYS A 517 -30.77 5.64 37.79
C LYS A 517 -30.39 6.79 38.72
N LEU A 518 -29.19 6.76 39.29
CA LEU A 518 -28.69 7.78 40.22
C LEU A 518 -28.51 9.14 39.56
N TYR A 519 -28.03 9.18 38.32
CA TYR A 519 -27.87 10.41 37.53
C TYR A 519 -29.21 11.13 37.36
N ARG A 520 -30.25 10.37 37.00
CA ARG A 520 -31.64 10.86 36.92
C ARG A 520 -32.21 11.25 38.28
N GLN A 521 -32.01 10.43 39.32
CA GLN A 521 -32.51 10.73 40.68
C GLN A 521 -31.88 11.98 41.28
N ARG A 522 -30.67 12.37 40.84
CA ARG A 522 -29.98 13.61 41.21
C ARG A 522 -30.21 14.77 40.23
N ALA A 523 -31.02 14.56 39.18
CA ALA A 523 -31.33 15.54 38.13
C ALA A 523 -30.09 16.25 37.53
N LEU A 524 -29.02 15.50 37.26
CA LEU A 524 -27.74 16.06 36.81
C LEU A 524 -27.75 16.49 35.34
N ASP A 525 -27.04 17.58 35.02
CA ASP A 525 -27.08 18.21 33.70
C ASP A 525 -25.91 17.84 32.74
N PRO A 526 -26.18 17.79 31.42
CA PRO A 526 -27.49 17.92 30.81
C PRO A 526 -28.33 16.66 31.05
N GLN A 527 -29.65 16.83 31.10
CA GLN A 527 -30.60 15.73 31.27
C GLN A 527 -30.52 14.72 30.11
N LEU A 528 -30.73 13.44 30.42
CA LEU A 528 -30.70 12.37 29.43
C LEU A 528 -32.08 12.10 28.82
N ASP A 529 -32.16 12.15 27.50
CA ASP A 529 -33.31 11.71 26.71
C ASP A 529 -33.68 10.25 27.05
N GLU A 530 -34.87 10.07 27.63
CA GLU A 530 -35.37 8.80 28.13
C GLU A 530 -35.54 7.75 27.03
N GLU A 531 -36.06 8.14 25.85
CA GLU A 531 -36.35 7.21 24.76
C GLU A 531 -35.07 6.81 24.02
N LYS A 532 -34.06 7.69 23.95
CA LYS A 532 -32.72 7.33 23.47
C LYS A 532 -32.03 6.35 24.41
N VAL A 533 -32.00 6.63 25.72
CA VAL A 533 -31.43 5.72 26.73
C VAL A 533 -32.17 4.37 26.75
N LYS A 534 -33.48 4.36 26.54
CA LYS A 534 -34.32 3.15 26.44
C LYS A 534 -34.00 2.34 25.17
N SER A 535 -33.78 3.00 24.04
CA SER A 535 -33.37 2.37 22.77
C SER A 535 -32.02 1.65 22.93
N VAL A 536 -31.01 2.30 23.51
CA VAL A 536 -29.71 1.65 23.81
C VAL A 536 -29.88 0.52 24.83
N LYS A 537 -30.66 0.72 25.91
CA LYS A 537 -30.92 -0.34 26.91
C LYS A 537 -31.57 -1.60 26.32
N LYS A 538 -32.30 -1.50 25.21
CA LYS A 538 -32.89 -2.65 24.50
C LYS A 538 -31.81 -3.59 23.96
N THR A 539 -30.76 -3.05 23.34
CA THR A 539 -29.65 -3.85 22.78
C THR A 539 -28.71 -4.36 23.87
N LEU A 540 -28.44 -3.56 24.92
CA LEU A 540 -27.68 -3.99 26.10
C LEU A 540 -28.24 -5.26 26.75
N SER A 541 -29.56 -5.50 26.67
CA SER A 541 -30.18 -6.74 27.19
C SER A 541 -29.60 -8.02 26.59
N LYS A 542 -28.98 -7.93 25.40
CA LYS A 542 -28.31 -9.05 24.71
C LYS A 542 -26.80 -9.11 24.90
N ARG A 543 -26.19 -8.16 25.61
CA ARG A 543 -24.75 -8.14 25.91
C ARG A 543 -24.26 -9.45 26.52
N ASN A 544 -24.98 -10.00 27.51
CA ASN A 544 -24.58 -11.24 28.19
C ASN A 544 -24.69 -12.46 27.26
N ASP A 545 -25.75 -12.54 26.45
CA ASP A 545 -25.92 -13.62 25.46
C ASP A 545 -24.80 -13.56 24.42
N ALA A 546 -24.50 -12.36 23.90
CA ALA A 546 -23.41 -12.13 22.96
C ALA A 546 -22.03 -12.45 23.56
N ALA A 547 -21.75 -12.03 24.80
CA ALA A 547 -20.48 -12.28 25.47
C ALA A 547 -20.22 -13.78 25.65
N HIS A 548 -21.22 -14.51 26.16
CA HIS A 548 -21.14 -15.96 26.35
C HIS A 548 -21.29 -16.79 25.06
N GLY A 549 -21.34 -16.17 23.88
CA GLY A 549 -21.39 -16.88 22.60
C GLY A 549 -22.73 -17.55 22.28
N ARG A 550 -23.81 -17.16 22.97
CA ARG A 550 -25.17 -17.63 22.69
C ARG A 550 -25.71 -16.98 21.41
N ILE A 551 -26.74 -17.58 20.85
CA ILE A 551 -27.37 -17.11 19.61
C ILE A 551 -28.04 -15.76 19.85
N VAL A 552 -27.58 -14.74 19.11
CA VAL A 552 -28.23 -13.43 18.99
C VAL A 552 -29.00 -13.44 17.67
N SER A 553 -30.33 -13.26 17.72
CA SER A 553 -31.16 -13.24 16.51
C SER A 553 -30.79 -12.05 15.60
N PRO A 554 -30.64 -12.23 14.28
CA PRO A 554 -30.49 -11.14 13.32
C PRO A 554 -31.63 -10.11 13.36
N SER A 555 -32.80 -10.47 13.90
CA SER A 555 -33.93 -9.56 14.11
C SER A 555 -33.66 -8.40 15.09
N ILE A 556 -32.47 -8.32 15.71
CA ILE A 556 -32.04 -7.19 16.53
C ILE A 556 -31.33 -6.08 15.70
N LEU A 557 -31.05 -6.29 14.41
CA LEU A 557 -30.34 -5.30 13.58
C LEU A 557 -31.09 -3.96 13.51
N ASP A 558 -32.42 -3.98 13.35
CA ASP A 558 -33.27 -2.78 13.39
C ASP A 558 -33.26 -2.04 14.73
N ASP A 559 -32.98 -2.75 15.84
CA ASP A 559 -32.84 -2.16 17.17
C ASP A 559 -31.41 -1.66 17.41
N LEU A 560 -30.41 -2.29 16.79
CA LEU A 560 -29.02 -1.83 16.79
C LEU A 560 -28.87 -0.51 16.04
N ILE A 561 -29.49 -0.36 14.86
CA ILE A 561 -29.50 0.91 14.10
C ILE A 561 -30.06 2.03 14.98
N LYS A 562 -31.27 1.85 15.53
CA LYS A 562 -31.91 2.84 16.42
C LYS A 562 -31.11 3.13 17.67
N ALA A 563 -30.36 2.15 18.19
CA ALA A 563 -29.48 2.35 19.34
C ALA A 563 -28.19 3.09 18.97
N ILE A 564 -27.64 2.93 17.77
CA ILE A 564 -26.52 3.72 17.24
C ILE A 564 -26.97 5.18 17.11
N ASP A 565 -28.07 5.43 16.37
CA ASP A 565 -28.63 6.78 16.18
C ASP A 565 -28.91 7.49 17.52
N ALA A 566 -29.44 6.74 18.49
CA ALA A 566 -29.71 7.23 19.84
C ALA A 566 -28.43 7.56 20.64
N LEU A 567 -27.38 6.75 20.50
CA LEU A 567 -26.11 6.95 21.19
C LEU A 567 -25.33 8.12 20.59
N GLU A 568 -25.29 8.27 19.27
CA GLU A 568 -24.70 9.44 18.60
C GLU A 568 -25.35 10.75 19.07
N GLN A 569 -26.68 10.79 19.12
CA GLN A 569 -27.42 11.96 19.60
C GLN A 569 -27.18 12.24 21.10
N LEU A 570 -27.02 11.20 21.93
CA LEU A 570 -26.64 11.37 23.34
C LEU A 570 -25.21 11.92 23.50
N ILE A 571 -24.25 11.42 22.72
CA ILE A 571 -22.87 11.92 22.69
C ILE A 571 -22.83 13.39 22.25
N GLN A 572 -23.51 13.74 21.16
CA GLN A 572 -23.55 15.12 20.66
C GLN A 572 -24.21 16.08 21.67
N THR A 573 -25.24 15.62 22.39
CA THR A 573 -25.90 16.42 23.44
C THR A 573 -24.95 16.72 24.62
N GLN A 574 -24.08 15.77 25.02
CA GLN A 574 -23.07 16.03 26.06
C GLN A 574 -21.97 16.97 25.54
N LYS A 575 -21.42 16.71 24.34
CA LYS A 575 -20.38 17.56 23.73
C LYS A 575 -20.79 19.02 23.65
N SER A 576 -21.94 19.32 23.05
CA SER A 576 -22.38 20.71 22.88
C SER A 576 -22.84 21.39 24.17
N PHE A 577 -23.06 20.65 25.25
CA PHE A 577 -23.20 21.22 26.59
C PHE A 577 -21.84 21.56 27.22
N GLU A 578 -20.83 20.71 27.03
CA GLU A 578 -19.47 20.95 27.52
C GLU A 578 -18.80 22.10 26.75
N GLU A 579 -18.93 22.13 25.41
CA GLU A 579 -18.54 23.25 24.54
C GLU A 579 -19.17 24.59 24.98
N ALA A 580 -20.48 24.59 25.30
CA ALA A 580 -21.19 25.80 25.74
C ALA A 580 -20.79 26.24 27.16
N ARG A 581 -20.48 25.30 28.06
CA ARG A 581 -19.97 25.59 29.41
C ARG A 581 -18.56 26.19 29.34
N ASP A 582 -17.68 25.58 28.57
CA ASP A 582 -16.27 25.97 28.50
C ASP A 582 -16.07 27.25 27.66
N ALA A 583 -17.05 27.61 26.83
CA ALA A 583 -17.16 28.94 26.19
C ALA A 583 -17.84 30.02 27.08
N SER A 584 -18.26 29.69 28.31
CA SER A 584 -18.86 30.62 29.27
C SER A 584 -18.12 30.71 30.61
N SER A 585 -16.90 30.14 30.67
CA SER A 585 -15.93 30.22 31.78
C SER A 585 -14.70 31.04 31.43
#